data_AF-M5F5N8-F1
#
_entry.id   AF-M5F5N8-F1
#
_cell.length_a   1.000
_cell.length_b   1.000
_cell.length_c   1.000
_cell.angle_alpha   90.00
_cell.angle_beta   90.00
_cell.angle_gamma   90.00
#
_symmetry.space_group_name_H-M   'P 1'
#
loop_
_entity.id
_entity.type
_entity.pdbx_description
1 polymer ?
#
loop_
_entity_poly.entity_id
_entity_poly.type
_entity_poly.pdbx_seq_one_letter_code
_entity_poly.pdbx_strand_id
1 'polypeptide(L)'
;MRTKTLRTIRSAAISVIACLALGTATPSFADQFETIARSYERGELDKTSEDSFPDSATFDQPIYVDVEDVALMRKLVLAWDGNGIGAPQVSPYTPFGTPDFVGPVVSVIGNKEADDVGRALGDALHALVVVLRMGELAPGSYVLPWGPASADHIRAIGGVPPPSLGADGSFTFTEEHKKLLGHLWFGTPTEEQWTRATMADALLSWNTDGSLPYGDPRAHWAGAATALGWTITTGQDGSVTLSDVDYARFQKLHAELLAATLVMQAHGTLAPGLYIASYDEPWQVPDDNKK
;
A
#
# COMPACT_ATOMS: atom_id res chain seq x y z
N MET A 1 17.16 -12.48 -17.80
CA MET A 1 16.19 -12.22 -16.70
C MET A 1 15.69 -13.49 -16.00
N ARG A 2 15.33 -14.59 -16.69
CA ARG A 2 14.83 -15.84 -16.08
C ARG A 2 15.73 -16.50 -15.01
N THR A 3 17.06 -16.39 -15.12
CA THR A 3 18.02 -17.10 -14.25
C THR A 3 18.23 -16.47 -12.87
N LYS A 4 17.93 -15.17 -12.69
CA LYS A 4 18.09 -14.48 -11.40
C LYS A 4 16.91 -14.79 -10.47
N THR A 5 15.69 -14.79 -11.02
CA THR A 5 14.44 -15.15 -10.31
C THR A 5 14.43 -16.61 -9.85
N LEU A 6 14.92 -17.54 -10.68
CA LEU A 6 15.06 -18.96 -10.32
C LEU A 6 16.06 -19.22 -9.16
N ARG A 7 17.09 -18.37 -9.01
CA ARG A 7 18.05 -18.48 -7.90
C ARG A 7 17.46 -18.01 -6.56
N THR A 8 16.65 -16.95 -6.58
CA THR A 8 15.98 -16.44 -5.39
C THR A 8 14.93 -17.43 -4.88
N ILE A 9 14.16 -18.03 -5.78
CA ILE A 9 13.15 -19.05 -5.43
C ILE A 9 13.80 -20.33 -4.88
N ARG A 10 14.91 -20.79 -5.48
CA ARG A 10 15.68 -21.93 -4.93
C ARG A 10 16.25 -21.64 -3.54
N SER A 11 16.67 -20.41 -3.27
CA SER A 11 17.18 -20.03 -1.94
C SER A 11 16.08 -19.98 -0.87
N ALA A 12 14.88 -19.55 -1.24
CA ALA A 12 13.70 -19.59 -0.37
C ALA A 12 13.28 -21.04 -0.06
N ALA A 13 13.26 -21.92 -1.08
CA ALA A 13 12.94 -23.34 -0.90
C ALA A 13 13.97 -24.07 0.01
N ILE A 14 15.26 -23.78 -0.15
CA ILE A 14 16.32 -24.33 0.72
C ILE A 14 16.16 -23.84 2.17
N SER A 15 15.73 -22.58 2.37
CA SER A 15 15.51 -22.02 3.71
C SER A 15 14.28 -22.63 4.41
N VAL A 16 13.23 -22.96 3.67
CA VAL A 16 12.03 -23.65 4.19
C VAL A 16 12.35 -25.11 4.56
N ILE A 17 13.15 -25.81 3.76
CA ILE A 17 13.63 -27.17 4.08
C ILE A 17 14.51 -27.15 5.34
N ALA A 18 15.33 -26.11 5.54
CA ALA A 18 16.11 -25.93 6.76
C ALA A 18 15.22 -25.66 8.00
N CYS A 19 14.11 -24.93 7.85
CA CYS A 19 13.15 -24.71 8.95
C CYS A 19 12.37 -25.99 9.31
N LEU A 20 12.04 -26.84 8.33
CA LEU A 20 11.43 -28.15 8.57
C LEU A 20 12.38 -29.11 9.30
N ALA A 21 13.67 -29.10 8.96
CA ALA A 21 14.69 -29.89 9.65
C ALA A 21 14.92 -29.45 11.11
N LEU A 22 14.56 -28.20 11.45
CA LEU A 22 14.64 -27.64 12.80
C LEU A 22 13.31 -27.74 13.58
N GLY A 23 12.26 -28.32 12.98
CA GLY A 23 10.98 -28.57 13.65
C GLY A 23 10.15 -27.30 13.92
N THR A 24 10.41 -26.19 13.23
CA THR A 24 9.74 -24.89 13.49
C THR A 24 8.56 -24.59 12.57
N ALA A 25 8.26 -25.44 11.58
CA ALA A 25 7.10 -25.31 10.70
C ALA A 25 6.15 -26.51 10.85
N THR A 26 4.84 -26.25 10.89
CA THR A 26 3.82 -27.30 10.91
C THR A 26 3.68 -27.93 9.52
N PRO A 27 3.34 -29.24 9.42
CA PRO A 27 3.29 -29.95 8.13
C PRO A 27 2.35 -29.32 7.09
N SER A 28 1.25 -28.68 7.52
CA SER A 28 0.31 -28.03 6.60
C SER A 28 0.88 -26.80 5.88
N PHE A 29 1.89 -26.14 6.46
CA PHE A 29 2.50 -24.93 5.89
C PHE A 29 3.48 -25.27 4.75
N ALA A 30 4.20 -26.40 4.86
CA ALA A 30 5.07 -26.90 3.82
C ALA A 30 4.29 -27.38 2.58
N ASP A 31 3.16 -28.06 2.81
CA ASP A 31 2.29 -28.55 1.74
C ASP A 31 1.66 -27.39 0.94
N GLN A 32 1.33 -26.28 1.61
CA GLN A 32 0.81 -25.07 0.96
C GLN A 32 1.87 -24.38 0.09
N PHE A 33 3.11 -24.26 0.57
CA PHE A 33 4.22 -23.68 -0.19
C PHE A 33 4.59 -24.51 -1.42
N GLU A 34 4.60 -25.85 -1.28
CA GLU A 34 4.90 -26.75 -2.40
C GLU A 34 3.79 -26.71 -3.47
N THR A 35 2.54 -26.53 -3.05
CA THR A 35 1.39 -26.34 -3.95
C THR A 35 1.53 -25.05 -4.76
N ILE A 36 1.91 -23.94 -4.11
CA ILE A 36 2.10 -22.63 -4.75
C ILE A 36 3.27 -22.66 -5.74
N ALA A 37 4.40 -23.27 -5.36
CA ALA A 37 5.54 -23.43 -6.27
C ALA A 37 5.17 -24.23 -7.52
N ARG A 38 4.38 -25.31 -7.36
CA ARG A 38 3.90 -26.14 -8.48
C ARG A 38 2.89 -25.42 -9.37
N SER A 39 1.98 -24.62 -8.82
CA SER A 39 1.04 -23.82 -9.64
C SER A 39 1.75 -22.72 -10.44
N TYR A 40 2.82 -22.13 -9.89
CA TYR A 40 3.67 -21.17 -10.61
C TYR A 40 4.48 -21.83 -11.74
N GLU A 41 5.01 -23.04 -11.51
CA GLU A 41 5.71 -23.83 -12.53
C GLU A 41 4.78 -24.31 -13.67
N ARG A 42 3.49 -24.51 -13.37
CA ARG A 42 2.47 -24.90 -14.36
C ARG A 42 1.85 -23.72 -15.13
N GLY A 43 2.15 -22.48 -14.75
CA GLY A 43 1.60 -21.29 -15.41
C GLY A 43 0.09 -21.13 -15.20
N GLU A 44 -0.46 -21.70 -14.13
CA GLU A 44 -1.91 -21.71 -13.81
C GLU A 44 -2.39 -20.42 -13.13
N LEU A 45 -1.46 -19.51 -12.79
CA LEU A 45 -1.78 -18.15 -12.38
C LEU A 45 -1.89 -17.29 -13.65
N ASP A 46 -3.13 -17.17 -14.13
CA ASP A 46 -3.48 -16.34 -15.27
C ASP A 46 -3.15 -14.86 -14.99
N LYS A 47 -2.43 -14.23 -15.91
CA LYS A 47 -2.03 -12.81 -15.82
C LYS A 47 -3.00 -11.88 -16.57
N THR A 48 -4.11 -12.42 -17.07
CA THR A 48 -4.99 -11.74 -18.01
C THR A 48 -6.44 -12.13 -17.78
N SER A 49 -7.05 -11.70 -16.68
CA SER A 49 -8.52 -11.62 -16.61
C SER A 49 -8.94 -10.15 -16.58
N GLU A 50 -8.98 -9.53 -17.77
CA GLU A 50 -9.51 -8.18 -18.00
C GLU A 50 -11.06 -8.10 -17.85
N ASP A 51 -11.75 -9.22 -17.59
CA ASP A 51 -13.22 -9.31 -17.69
C ASP A 51 -13.98 -9.46 -16.37
N SER A 52 -13.35 -9.19 -15.22
CA SER A 52 -14.07 -9.16 -13.93
C SER A 52 -13.33 -8.29 -12.93
N PHE A 53 -13.36 -6.97 -13.14
CA PHE A 53 -13.23 -6.08 -11.99
C PHE A 53 -14.52 -6.27 -11.17
N PRO A 54 -14.47 -6.83 -9.95
CA PRO A 54 -15.64 -6.77 -9.10
C PRO A 54 -16.02 -5.29 -8.95
N ASP A 55 -17.33 -4.99 -9.01
CA ASP A 55 -17.85 -3.76 -8.43
C ASP A 55 -17.12 -3.60 -7.09
N SER A 56 -16.34 -2.52 -7.00
CA SER A 56 -15.46 -2.23 -5.87
C SER A 56 -16.19 -2.56 -4.58
N ALA A 57 -15.55 -3.29 -3.66
CA ALA A 57 -15.91 -3.14 -2.26
C ALA A 57 -15.51 -1.71 -1.89
N THR A 58 -16.42 -0.79 -2.19
CA THR A 58 -16.39 0.58 -1.72
C THR A 58 -16.29 0.52 -0.20
N PHE A 59 -15.52 1.43 0.39
CA PHE A 59 -15.55 1.65 1.84
C PHE A 59 -16.90 2.25 2.30
N ASP A 60 -18.02 1.90 1.66
CA ASP A 60 -19.37 2.38 2.03
C ASP A 60 -19.79 1.91 3.43
N GLN A 61 -18.96 1.08 4.06
CA GLN A 61 -19.09 0.70 5.45
C GLN A 61 -18.20 1.58 6.34
N PRO A 62 -18.73 2.04 7.49
CA PRO A 62 -17.92 2.69 8.51
C PRO A 62 -16.72 1.82 8.93
N ILE A 63 -15.54 2.43 8.94
CA ILE A 63 -14.30 1.83 9.42
C ILE A 63 -14.09 2.27 10.86
N TYR A 64 -14.06 1.33 11.79
CA TYR A 64 -13.59 1.62 13.15
C TYR A 64 -12.08 1.41 13.20
N VAL A 65 -11.36 2.37 13.77
CA VAL A 65 -9.91 2.29 14.00
C VAL A 65 -9.66 2.31 15.51
N ASP A 66 -8.99 1.30 16.03
CA ASP A 66 -8.53 1.25 17.43
C ASP A 66 -7.04 1.58 17.57
N VAL A 67 -6.57 1.69 18.82
CA VAL A 67 -5.17 1.98 19.16
C VAL A 67 -4.23 0.89 18.63
N GLU A 68 -4.63 -0.37 18.71
CA GLU A 68 -3.89 -1.52 18.19
C GLU A 68 -3.73 -1.45 16.67
N ASP A 69 -4.76 -1.03 15.94
CA ASP A 69 -4.73 -0.90 14.48
C ASP A 69 -3.73 0.16 14.07
N VAL A 70 -3.73 1.31 14.76
CA VAL A 70 -2.74 2.37 14.57
C VAL A 70 -1.34 1.84 14.89
N ALA A 71 -1.16 1.14 16.01
CA ALA A 71 0.14 0.61 16.41
C ALA A 71 0.71 -0.41 15.41
N LEU A 72 -0.15 -1.25 14.84
CA LEU A 72 0.22 -2.23 13.83
C LEU A 72 0.47 -1.57 12.47
N MET A 73 -0.36 -0.60 12.07
CA MET A 73 -0.16 0.20 10.86
C MET A 73 1.20 0.90 10.85
N ARG A 74 1.67 1.46 11.99
CA ARG A 74 3.00 2.09 12.09
C ARG A 74 4.16 1.12 11.84
N LYS A 75 3.94 -0.18 11.97
CA LYS A 75 4.95 -1.23 11.75
C LYS A 75 4.98 -1.73 10.30
N LEU A 76 3.98 -1.38 9.49
CA LEU A 76 3.94 -1.80 8.10
C LEU A 76 5.15 -1.26 7.32
N VAL A 77 5.74 -2.10 6.49
CA VAL A 77 6.80 -1.75 5.57
C VAL A 77 6.17 -1.50 4.21
N LEU A 78 6.38 -0.30 3.69
CA LEU A 78 5.93 0.09 2.37
C LEU A 78 7.01 -0.18 1.32
N ALA A 79 6.55 -0.47 0.10
CA ALA A 79 7.34 -0.68 -1.10
C ALA A 79 6.72 0.12 -2.25
N TRP A 80 7.44 0.20 -3.38
CA TRP A 80 6.92 0.73 -4.63
C TRP A 80 6.40 -0.43 -5.50
N ASP A 81 5.13 -0.37 -5.90
CA ASP A 81 4.64 -1.16 -7.03
C ASP A 81 5.16 -0.54 -8.32
N GLY A 82 5.87 -1.31 -9.13
CA GLY A 82 6.40 -0.86 -10.42
C GLY A 82 5.45 -1.10 -11.60
N ASN A 83 4.27 -1.67 -11.37
CA ASN A 83 3.27 -1.87 -12.43
C ASN A 83 2.72 -0.53 -12.91
N GLY A 84 2.53 -0.38 -14.22
CA GLY A 84 2.00 0.85 -14.82
C GLY A 84 2.87 2.08 -14.53
N ILE A 85 2.29 3.10 -13.88
CA ILE A 85 3.04 4.29 -13.45
C ILE A 85 3.67 4.12 -12.06
N GLY A 86 3.15 3.16 -11.31
CA GLY A 86 3.60 2.76 -10.00
C GLY A 86 2.90 3.48 -8.86
N ALA A 87 3.03 2.92 -7.67
CA ALA A 87 2.38 3.45 -6.48
C ALA A 87 3.02 2.93 -5.18
N PRO A 88 2.87 3.65 -4.05
CA PRO A 88 3.18 3.08 -2.75
C PRO A 88 2.20 1.94 -2.42
N GLN A 89 2.75 0.83 -1.92
CA GLN A 89 1.99 -0.33 -1.48
C GLN A 89 2.60 -0.95 -0.21
N VAL A 90 1.85 -1.75 0.54
CA VAL A 90 2.46 -2.57 1.61
C VAL A 90 3.28 -3.68 0.97
N SER A 91 4.49 -3.92 1.48
CA SER A 91 5.35 -4.99 0.98
C SER A 91 4.63 -6.35 1.09
N PRO A 92 4.32 -7.03 -0.02
CA PRO A 92 3.57 -8.27 0.03
C PRO A 92 4.40 -9.45 0.56
N TYR A 93 5.73 -9.33 0.52
CA TYR A 93 6.66 -10.38 0.94
C TYR A 93 7.22 -10.18 2.34
N THR A 94 7.30 -8.93 2.79
CA THR A 94 7.91 -8.55 4.07
C THR A 94 7.19 -7.35 4.69
N PRO A 95 5.87 -7.43 4.96
CA PRO A 95 5.08 -6.29 5.43
C PRO A 95 5.51 -5.79 6.81
N PHE A 96 6.29 -6.55 7.56
CA PHE A 96 6.89 -6.13 8.83
C PHE A 96 8.43 -6.22 8.81
N GLY A 97 9.03 -6.18 7.61
CA GLY A 97 10.48 -6.29 7.41
C GLY A 97 11.01 -7.73 7.50
N THR A 98 10.12 -8.70 7.70
CA THR A 98 10.37 -10.13 7.78
C THR A 98 9.28 -10.89 6.99
N PRO A 99 9.58 -12.08 6.45
CA PRO A 99 8.55 -12.97 5.88
C PRO A 99 7.63 -13.59 6.95
N ASP A 100 7.91 -13.39 8.25
CA ASP A 100 7.00 -13.75 9.33
C ASP A 100 5.91 -12.68 9.51
N PHE A 101 4.69 -13.03 9.06
CA PHE A 101 3.50 -12.18 9.18
C PHE A 101 2.86 -12.24 10.56
N VAL A 102 3.01 -13.38 11.27
CA VAL A 102 2.24 -13.68 12.47
C VAL A 102 2.89 -13.05 13.69
N GLY A 103 4.19 -13.24 13.88
CA GLY A 103 4.91 -12.77 15.07
C GLY A 103 4.69 -11.29 15.39
N PRO A 104 4.86 -10.36 14.43
CA PRO A 104 4.60 -8.94 14.63
C PRO A 104 3.16 -8.61 15.00
N VAL A 105 2.16 -9.25 14.39
CA VAL A 105 0.74 -9.03 14.68
C VAL A 105 0.41 -9.54 16.08
N VAL A 106 0.81 -10.77 16.42
CA VAL A 106 0.61 -11.36 17.75
C VAL A 106 1.28 -10.52 18.85
N SER A 107 2.42 -9.88 18.55
CA SER A 107 3.09 -8.99 19.52
C SER A 107 2.28 -7.75 19.89
N VAL A 108 1.32 -7.35 19.04
CA VAL A 108 0.42 -6.22 19.28
C VAL A 108 -0.89 -6.68 19.92
N ILE A 109 -1.56 -7.67 19.32
CA ILE A 109 -2.90 -8.11 19.76
C ILE A 109 -2.89 -9.16 20.88
N GLY A 110 -1.74 -9.78 21.15
CA GLY A 110 -1.56 -10.82 22.19
C GLY A 110 -2.20 -12.18 21.87
N ASN A 111 -2.98 -12.28 20.80
CA ASN A 111 -3.69 -13.49 20.36
C ASN A 111 -3.05 -14.05 19.08
N LYS A 112 -2.98 -15.38 18.98
CA LYS A 112 -2.33 -16.14 17.89
C LYS A 112 -3.31 -16.91 17.00
N GLU A 113 -4.61 -16.85 17.28
CA GLU A 113 -5.61 -17.49 16.43
C GLU A 113 -5.60 -16.88 15.04
N ALA A 114 -5.64 -17.73 14.00
CA ALA A 114 -5.40 -17.30 12.63
C ALA A 114 -6.40 -16.25 12.14
N ASP A 115 -7.68 -16.40 12.48
CA ASP A 115 -8.74 -15.46 12.13
C ASP A 115 -8.53 -14.09 12.77
N ASP A 116 -8.03 -14.07 14.01
CA ASP A 116 -7.76 -12.82 14.74
C ASP A 116 -6.51 -12.12 14.19
N VAL A 117 -5.50 -12.87 13.76
CA VAL A 117 -4.31 -12.33 13.07
C VAL A 117 -4.69 -11.75 11.71
N GLY A 118 -5.52 -12.45 10.93
CA GLY A 118 -6.00 -11.97 9.63
C GLY A 118 -6.84 -10.70 9.76
N ARG A 119 -7.77 -10.68 10.72
CA ARG A 119 -8.59 -9.50 11.04
C ARG A 119 -7.73 -8.30 11.43
N ALA A 120 -6.82 -8.48 12.40
CA ALA A 120 -5.96 -7.40 12.86
C ALA A 120 -5.07 -6.81 11.74
N LEU A 121 -4.59 -7.64 10.80
CA LEU A 121 -3.88 -7.12 9.64
C LEU A 121 -4.80 -6.32 8.71
N GLY A 122 -6.01 -6.82 8.43
CA GLY A 122 -7.03 -6.08 7.67
C GLY A 122 -7.36 -4.72 8.30
N ASP A 123 -7.53 -4.69 9.62
CA ASP A 123 -7.81 -3.46 10.37
C ASP A 123 -6.63 -2.47 10.35
N ALA A 124 -5.39 -2.96 10.40
CA ALA A 124 -4.21 -2.12 10.20
C ALA A 124 -4.10 -1.54 8.78
N LEU A 125 -4.51 -2.29 7.76
CA LEU A 125 -4.56 -1.80 6.37
C LEU A 125 -5.66 -0.75 6.21
N HIS A 126 -6.83 -0.97 6.82
CA HIS A 126 -7.86 0.06 6.92
C HIS A 126 -7.33 1.32 7.60
N ALA A 127 -6.64 1.21 8.74
CA ALA A 127 -6.04 2.34 9.43
C ALA A 127 -5.01 3.09 8.57
N LEU A 128 -4.27 2.38 7.70
CA LEU A 128 -3.37 3.02 6.72
C LEU A 128 -4.17 3.84 5.71
N VAL A 129 -5.24 3.29 5.12
CA VAL A 129 -6.09 4.05 4.19
C VAL A 129 -6.69 5.28 4.88
N VAL A 130 -7.19 5.11 6.10
CA VAL A 130 -7.76 6.22 6.88
C VAL A 130 -6.71 7.28 7.20
N VAL A 131 -5.49 6.93 7.63
CA VAL A 131 -4.47 7.96 7.92
C VAL A 131 -4.07 8.73 6.66
N LEU A 132 -4.01 8.08 5.50
CA LEU A 132 -3.65 8.76 4.24
C LEU A 132 -4.74 9.73 3.77
N ARG A 133 -6.02 9.43 4.03
CA ARG A 133 -7.15 10.26 3.64
C ARG A 133 -7.52 11.33 4.65
N MET A 134 -7.48 10.97 5.93
CA MET A 134 -8.08 11.74 7.04
C MET A 134 -7.11 12.13 8.13
N GLY A 135 -5.90 11.58 8.11
CA GLY A 135 -4.89 11.93 9.10
C GLY A 135 -4.49 13.39 9.00
N GLU A 136 -4.02 13.92 10.12
CA GLU A 136 -3.51 15.29 10.18
C GLU A 136 -2.00 15.33 10.29
N LEU A 137 -1.37 16.02 9.34
CA LEU A 137 0.05 16.31 9.32
C LEU A 137 0.30 17.66 8.63
N ALA A 138 0.92 18.58 9.35
CA ALA A 138 1.24 19.89 8.77
C ALA A 138 2.37 19.77 7.73
N PRO A 139 2.40 20.62 6.69
CA PRO A 139 3.56 20.74 5.80
C PRO A 139 4.83 21.04 6.58
N GLY A 140 5.94 20.43 6.17
CA GLY A 140 7.20 20.58 6.89
C GLY A 140 8.26 19.58 6.48
N SER A 141 9.43 19.69 7.11
CA SER A 141 10.51 18.73 6.95
C SER A 141 10.39 17.63 8.00
N TYR A 142 10.32 16.38 7.56
CA TYR A 142 10.19 15.21 8.41
C TYR A 142 11.31 14.22 8.14
N VAL A 143 11.85 13.61 9.19
CA VAL A 143 12.78 12.49 9.03
C VAL A 143 11.96 11.26 8.64
N LEU A 144 12.38 10.58 7.57
CA LEU A 144 11.79 9.31 7.16
C LEU A 144 11.96 8.25 8.25
N PRO A 145 11.02 7.29 8.39
CA PRO A 145 11.23 6.10 9.22
C PRO A 145 12.59 5.49 8.90
N TRP A 146 13.36 5.04 9.88
CA TRP A 146 14.71 4.47 9.68
C TRP A 146 15.77 5.42 9.06
N GLY A 147 15.51 6.72 8.93
CA GLY A 147 16.49 7.76 8.60
C GLY A 147 17.13 7.61 7.20
N PRO A 148 18.45 7.80 7.05
CA PRO A 148 19.14 7.75 5.76
C PRO A 148 18.93 6.46 4.97
N ALA A 149 18.75 5.32 5.66
CA ALA A 149 18.53 4.02 5.02
C ALA A 149 17.23 4.01 4.19
N SER A 150 16.18 4.69 4.65
CA SER A 150 14.94 4.84 3.87
C SER A 150 15.14 5.74 2.67
N ALA A 151 15.93 6.79 2.79
CA ALA A 151 16.21 7.64 1.64
C ALA A 151 16.98 6.89 0.55
N ASP A 152 17.94 6.05 0.93
CA ASP A 152 18.66 5.20 -0.03
C ASP A 152 17.74 4.13 -0.64
N HIS A 153 16.88 3.52 0.17
CA HIS A 153 15.89 2.57 -0.32
C HIS A 153 14.95 3.23 -1.34
N ILE A 154 14.34 4.36 -0.99
CA ILE A 154 13.42 5.11 -1.85
C ILE A 154 14.13 5.57 -3.13
N ARG A 155 15.38 6.05 -3.07
CA ARG A 155 16.15 6.38 -4.28
C ARG A 155 16.40 5.17 -5.18
N ALA A 156 16.56 3.97 -4.59
CA ALA A 156 16.81 2.75 -5.34
C ALA A 156 15.55 2.19 -6.03
N ILE A 157 14.36 2.47 -5.50
CA ILE A 157 13.07 1.96 -6.03
C ILE A 157 12.17 3.02 -6.67
N GLY A 158 12.48 4.31 -6.46
CA GLY A 158 11.62 5.44 -6.81
C GLY A 158 11.46 5.69 -8.32
N GLY A 159 10.47 6.51 -8.63
CA GLY A 159 10.14 6.90 -10.00
C GLY A 159 11.16 7.84 -10.65
N VAL A 160 10.88 8.18 -11.92
CA VAL A 160 11.62 9.21 -12.67
C VAL A 160 10.72 10.44 -12.80
N PRO A 161 11.13 11.62 -12.29
CA PRO A 161 12.43 11.95 -11.69
C PRO A 161 12.61 11.36 -10.27
N PRO A 162 13.85 11.18 -9.78
CA PRO A 162 14.07 10.69 -8.43
C PRO A 162 13.49 11.66 -7.38
N PRO A 163 12.98 11.15 -6.24
CA PRO A 163 12.38 11.99 -5.21
C PRO A 163 13.41 12.90 -4.54
N SER A 164 12.97 14.12 -4.18
CA SER A 164 13.81 15.12 -3.54
C SER A 164 13.98 14.79 -2.05
N LEU A 165 15.04 14.04 -1.69
CA LEU A 165 15.32 13.62 -0.32
C LEU A 165 16.60 14.26 0.23
N GLY A 166 16.54 14.72 1.48
CA GLY A 166 17.68 15.23 2.24
C GLY A 166 18.77 14.16 2.45
N ALA A 167 20.01 14.61 2.67
CA ALA A 167 21.15 13.73 2.93
C ALA A 167 21.03 13.00 4.30
N ASP A 168 20.33 13.61 5.24
CA ASP A 168 19.98 13.08 6.55
C ASP A 168 18.74 12.17 6.54
N GLY A 169 18.14 11.94 5.36
CA GLY A 169 16.89 11.23 5.21
C GLY A 169 15.65 12.07 5.53
N SER A 170 15.76 13.40 5.50
CA SER A 170 14.60 14.28 5.58
C SER A 170 13.79 14.30 4.27
N PHE A 171 12.48 14.48 4.38
CA PHE A 171 11.56 14.70 3.27
C PHE A 171 10.70 15.93 3.56
N THR A 172 10.51 16.79 2.55
CA THR A 172 9.62 17.95 2.66
C THR A 172 8.20 17.55 2.27
N PHE A 173 7.35 17.32 3.27
CA PHE A 173 5.94 17.07 3.09
C PHE A 173 5.19 18.38 2.80
N THR A 174 4.24 18.36 1.86
CA THR A 174 3.51 19.55 1.40
C THR A 174 2.01 19.28 1.36
N GLU A 175 1.21 20.34 1.25
CA GLU A 175 -0.24 20.23 1.04
C GLU A 175 -0.61 19.43 -0.22
N GLU A 176 0.20 19.53 -1.27
CA GLU A 176 -0.03 18.77 -2.50
C GLU A 176 0.19 17.28 -2.30
N HIS A 177 1.19 16.91 -1.50
CA HIS A 177 1.36 15.52 -1.08
C HIS A 177 0.15 15.03 -0.29
N LYS A 178 -0.34 15.80 0.71
CA LYS A 178 -1.54 15.45 1.48
C LYS A 178 -2.75 15.23 0.58
N LYS A 179 -3.01 16.14 -0.36
CA LYS A 179 -4.11 16.04 -1.32
C LYS A 179 -4.02 14.79 -2.19
N LEU A 180 -2.83 14.48 -2.72
CA LEU A 180 -2.64 13.29 -3.56
C LEU A 180 -2.80 11.99 -2.76
N LEU A 181 -2.23 11.91 -1.55
CA LEU A 181 -2.37 10.74 -0.69
C LEU A 181 -3.85 10.44 -0.38
N GLY A 182 -4.64 11.49 -0.14
CA GLY A 182 -6.09 11.34 0.10
C GLY A 182 -6.89 10.84 -1.10
N HIS A 183 -6.32 10.91 -2.31
CA HIS A 183 -6.95 10.43 -3.55
C HIS A 183 -6.30 9.16 -4.09
N LEU A 184 -5.38 8.54 -3.35
CA LEU A 184 -4.85 7.24 -3.73
C LEU A 184 -5.97 6.19 -3.70
N TRP A 185 -6.06 5.44 -4.79
CA TRP A 185 -6.98 4.32 -4.92
C TRP A 185 -6.38 3.09 -4.24
N PHE A 186 -7.06 2.55 -3.24
CA PHE A 186 -6.66 1.29 -2.61
C PHE A 186 -7.66 0.21 -2.99
N GLY A 187 -7.15 -0.93 -3.43
CA GLY A 187 -7.97 -2.13 -3.56
C GLY A 187 -8.40 -2.62 -2.18
N THR A 188 -9.56 -3.26 -2.14
CA THR A 188 -10.01 -4.05 -1.00
C THR A 188 -10.32 -5.45 -1.52
N PRO A 189 -9.74 -6.51 -0.96
CA PRO A 189 -10.14 -7.84 -1.36
C PRO A 189 -11.57 -8.11 -1.01
N THR A 190 -12.21 -8.87 -1.88
CA THR A 190 -13.51 -9.46 -1.62
C THR A 190 -13.42 -10.46 -0.47
N GLU A 191 -14.54 -10.74 0.18
CA GLU A 191 -14.64 -11.81 1.20
C GLU A 191 -14.14 -13.17 0.65
N GLU A 192 -14.39 -13.43 -0.63
CA GLU A 192 -13.92 -14.62 -1.33
C GLU A 192 -12.40 -14.63 -1.52
N GLN A 193 -11.79 -13.46 -1.78
CA GLN A 193 -10.33 -13.31 -1.83
C GLN A 193 -9.76 -13.53 -0.43
N TRP A 194 -10.31 -12.93 0.62
CA TRP A 194 -9.88 -13.17 2.00
C TRP A 194 -9.92 -14.65 2.41
N THR A 195 -10.94 -15.39 1.98
CA THR A 195 -11.15 -16.79 2.39
C THR A 195 -10.26 -17.77 1.62
N ARG A 196 -9.83 -17.43 0.39
CA ARG A 196 -9.06 -18.33 -0.49
C ARG A 196 -7.61 -17.91 -0.72
N ALA A 197 -7.27 -16.66 -0.43
CA ALA A 197 -5.95 -16.10 -0.64
C ALA A 197 -4.97 -16.60 0.41
N THR A 198 -3.71 -16.77 0.02
CA THR A 198 -2.63 -16.68 1.00
C THR A 198 -2.58 -15.27 1.57
N MET A 199 -1.98 -15.07 2.74
CA MET A 199 -1.81 -13.73 3.31
C MET A 199 -1.11 -12.76 2.33
N ALA A 200 -0.18 -13.28 1.52
CA ALA A 200 0.50 -12.48 0.50
C ALA A 200 -0.43 -12.09 -0.66
N ASP A 201 -1.31 -12.99 -1.11
CA ASP A 201 -2.31 -12.69 -2.16
C ASP A 201 -3.37 -11.71 -1.64
N ALA A 202 -3.73 -11.80 -0.36
CA ALA A 202 -4.60 -10.84 0.31
C ALA A 202 -3.93 -9.46 0.33
N LEU A 203 -2.66 -9.37 0.76
CA LEU A 203 -1.93 -8.09 0.75
C LEU A 203 -1.84 -7.47 -0.65
N LEU A 204 -1.60 -8.26 -1.69
CA LEU A 204 -1.58 -7.79 -3.07
C LEU A 204 -2.92 -7.19 -3.52
N SER A 205 -4.04 -7.70 -3.00
CA SER A 205 -5.39 -7.20 -3.31
C SER A 205 -5.82 -6.00 -2.47
N TRP A 206 -5.13 -5.71 -1.36
CA TRP A 206 -5.33 -4.53 -0.51
C TRP A 206 -4.52 -3.29 -0.94
N ASN A 207 -3.66 -3.45 -1.94
CA ASN A 207 -2.68 -2.44 -2.28
C ASN A 207 -3.20 -1.43 -3.30
N THR A 208 -2.51 -0.28 -3.38
CA THR A 208 -2.71 0.67 -4.47
C THR A 208 -2.41 -0.04 -5.79
N ASP A 209 -3.37 -0.02 -6.72
CA ASP A 209 -3.08 -0.47 -8.09
C ASP A 209 -2.08 0.49 -8.72
N GLY A 210 -0.83 0.04 -8.91
CA GLY A 210 0.22 0.85 -9.53
C GLY A 210 -0.11 1.28 -10.96
N SER A 211 -1.02 0.58 -11.63
CA SER A 211 -1.52 1.01 -12.94
C SER A 211 -2.57 2.11 -12.84
N LEU A 212 -3.30 2.19 -11.73
CA LEU A 212 -4.44 3.11 -11.50
C LEU A 212 -4.41 3.81 -10.13
N PRO A 213 -3.31 4.45 -9.72
CA PRO A 213 -3.22 5.00 -8.37
C PRO A 213 -4.24 6.11 -8.10
N TYR A 214 -4.86 6.68 -9.14
CA TYR A 214 -5.88 7.73 -9.04
C TYR A 214 -7.18 7.38 -9.79
N GLY A 215 -7.46 6.09 -9.99
CA GLY A 215 -8.76 5.59 -10.49
C GLY A 215 -8.90 5.41 -12.01
N ASP A 216 -8.57 6.38 -12.87
CA ASP A 216 -8.81 6.26 -14.32
C ASP A 216 -7.57 5.80 -15.12
N PRO A 217 -7.63 4.65 -15.84
CA PRO A 217 -6.52 4.15 -16.67
C PRO A 217 -6.12 5.07 -17.82
N ARG A 218 -7.08 5.83 -18.33
CA ARG A 218 -6.92 6.59 -19.59
C ARG A 218 -6.22 7.93 -19.34
N ALA A 219 -6.28 8.45 -18.12
CA ALA A 219 -5.65 9.70 -17.73
C ALA A 219 -5.36 9.74 -16.23
N HIS A 220 -4.48 8.88 -15.73
CA HIS A 220 -4.07 8.83 -14.31
C HIS A 220 -3.67 10.20 -13.74
N TRP A 221 -3.01 11.04 -14.54
CA TRP A 221 -2.62 12.39 -14.15
C TRP A 221 -3.81 13.35 -14.09
N ALA A 222 -4.94 13.08 -14.75
CA ALA A 222 -6.16 13.89 -14.68
C ALA A 222 -6.88 13.70 -13.34
N GLY A 223 -6.89 12.48 -12.80
CA GLY A 223 -7.33 12.22 -11.42
C GLY A 223 -6.49 13.00 -10.41
N ALA A 224 -5.16 12.95 -10.56
CA ALA A 224 -4.23 13.74 -9.75
C ALA A 224 -4.44 15.25 -9.91
N ALA A 225 -4.62 15.75 -11.14
CA ALA A 225 -4.89 17.16 -11.40
C ALA A 225 -6.18 17.62 -10.72
N THR A 226 -7.23 16.81 -10.76
CA THR A 226 -8.51 17.07 -10.09
C THR A 226 -8.32 17.15 -8.58
N ALA A 227 -7.62 16.17 -7.99
CA ALA A 227 -7.28 16.16 -6.56
C ALA A 227 -6.48 17.40 -6.13
N LEU A 228 -5.61 17.90 -7.00
CA LEU A 228 -4.78 19.09 -6.76
C LEU A 228 -5.52 20.41 -7.05
N GLY A 229 -6.70 20.36 -7.67
CA GLY A 229 -7.46 21.54 -8.10
C GLY A 229 -6.81 22.27 -9.28
N TRP A 230 -6.06 21.56 -10.12
CA TRP A 230 -5.41 22.12 -11.29
C TRP A 230 -6.37 22.19 -12.48
N THR A 231 -6.16 23.20 -13.33
CA THR A 231 -6.96 23.35 -14.56
C THR A 231 -6.53 22.33 -15.60
N ILE A 232 -7.48 21.51 -16.04
CA ILE A 232 -7.32 20.58 -17.15
C ILE A 232 -8.01 21.11 -18.40
N THR A 233 -7.36 20.97 -19.55
CA THR A 233 -7.94 21.35 -20.84
C THR A 233 -8.45 20.12 -21.56
N THR A 234 -9.72 20.13 -21.96
CA THR A 234 -10.32 19.05 -22.76
C THR A 234 -10.37 19.45 -24.22
N GLY A 235 -9.68 18.69 -25.07
CA GLY A 235 -9.73 18.82 -26.53
C GLY A 235 -11.10 18.42 -27.09
N GLN A 236 -11.37 18.78 -28.35
CA GLN A 236 -12.63 18.45 -29.03
C GLN A 236 -12.86 16.94 -29.21
N ASP A 237 -11.79 16.15 -29.15
CA ASP A 237 -11.79 14.68 -29.21
C ASP A 237 -11.95 14.02 -27.83
N GLY A 238 -12.13 14.80 -26.77
CA GLY A 238 -12.21 14.31 -25.40
C GLY A 238 -10.83 14.02 -24.78
N SER A 239 -9.73 14.30 -25.48
CA SER A 239 -8.39 14.23 -24.88
C SER A 239 -8.29 15.25 -23.76
N VAL A 240 -7.78 14.84 -22.61
CA VAL A 240 -7.45 15.78 -21.54
C VAL A 240 -5.97 16.09 -21.71
N THR A 241 -5.56 17.32 -21.43
CA THR A 241 -4.13 17.71 -21.34
C THR A 241 -3.86 18.61 -20.14
N LEU A 242 -2.64 18.51 -19.59
CA LEU A 242 -2.06 19.45 -18.63
C LEU A 242 -1.05 20.35 -19.35
N SER A 243 -0.76 21.52 -18.75
CA SER A 243 0.39 22.31 -19.18
C SER A 243 1.68 21.52 -18.92
N ASP A 244 2.74 21.76 -19.71
CA ASP A 244 4.06 21.11 -19.49
C ASP A 244 4.59 21.34 -18.07
N VAL A 245 4.31 22.51 -17.50
CA VAL A 245 4.70 22.89 -16.14
C VAL A 245 3.97 22.05 -15.11
N ASP A 246 2.65 21.90 -15.24
CA ASP A 246 1.85 21.09 -14.30
C ASP A 246 2.16 19.61 -14.45
N TYR A 247 2.42 19.14 -15.67
CA TYR A 247 2.81 17.75 -15.90
C TYR A 247 4.16 17.43 -15.27
N ALA A 248 5.18 18.30 -15.42
CA ALA A 248 6.47 18.12 -14.75
C ALA A 248 6.34 18.17 -13.22
N ARG A 249 5.45 19.03 -12.71
CA ARG A 249 5.13 19.09 -11.28
C ARG A 249 4.45 17.81 -10.79
N PHE A 250 3.51 17.26 -11.55
CA PHE A 250 2.88 15.97 -11.27
C PHE A 250 3.90 14.84 -11.20
N GLN A 251 4.78 14.74 -12.20
CA GLN A 251 5.82 13.70 -12.23
C GLN A 251 6.69 13.75 -10.97
N LYS A 252 7.08 14.96 -10.55
CA LYS A 252 7.83 15.16 -9.30
C LYS A 252 7.03 14.68 -8.08
N LEU A 253 5.80 15.17 -7.91
CA LEU A 253 4.95 14.80 -6.77
C LEU A 253 4.69 13.30 -6.71
N HIS A 254 4.45 12.67 -7.87
CA HIS A 254 4.20 11.24 -7.98
C HIS A 254 5.41 10.40 -7.57
N ALA A 255 6.62 10.78 -8.02
CA ALA A 255 7.84 10.11 -7.60
C ALA A 255 8.13 10.27 -6.09
N GLU A 256 7.61 11.32 -5.47
CA GLU A 256 7.73 11.62 -4.04
C GLU A 256 6.67 10.91 -3.19
N LEU A 257 5.68 10.22 -3.79
CA LEU A 257 4.58 9.59 -3.06
C LEU A 257 5.00 8.56 -2.03
N LEU A 258 6.00 7.73 -2.30
CA LEU A 258 6.43 6.72 -1.32
C LEU A 258 6.99 7.39 -0.05
N ALA A 259 7.79 8.44 -0.23
CA ALA A 259 8.32 9.22 0.89
C ALA A 259 7.19 9.93 1.64
N ALA A 260 6.24 10.52 0.93
CA ALA A 260 5.07 11.15 1.52
C ALA A 260 4.21 10.16 2.31
N THR A 261 3.99 8.95 1.78
CA THR A 261 3.22 7.88 2.43
C THR A 261 3.93 7.42 3.70
N LEU A 262 5.24 7.20 3.66
CA LEU A 262 6.03 6.84 4.85
C LEU A 262 6.00 7.93 5.93
N VAL A 263 6.09 9.21 5.54
CA VAL A 263 5.99 10.33 6.48
C VAL A 263 4.58 10.42 7.08
N MET A 264 3.54 10.27 6.27
CA MET A 264 2.16 10.29 6.75
C MET A 264 1.86 9.10 7.66
N GLN A 265 2.28 7.90 7.26
CA GLN A 265 2.20 6.68 8.05
C GLN A 265 2.93 6.84 9.38
N ALA A 266 4.09 7.52 9.44
CA ALA A 266 4.90 7.59 10.65
C ALA A 266 4.56 8.76 11.58
N HIS A 267 4.17 9.91 11.02
CA HIS A 267 3.98 11.16 11.77
C HIS A 267 2.55 11.69 11.74
N GLY A 268 1.70 11.23 10.81
CA GLY A 268 0.31 11.68 10.72
C GLY A 268 -0.46 11.33 11.99
N THR A 269 -1.27 12.25 12.48
CA THR A 269 -2.13 12.01 13.65
C THR A 269 -3.41 11.34 13.20
N LEU A 270 -3.76 10.22 13.83
CA LEU A 270 -5.02 9.52 13.65
C LEU A 270 -5.56 9.15 15.03
N ALA A 271 -6.76 9.62 15.35
CA ALA A 271 -7.42 9.26 16.60
C ALA A 271 -8.13 7.91 16.44
N PRO A 272 -8.25 7.09 17.50
CA PRO A 272 -9.18 5.98 17.48
C PRO A 272 -10.62 6.49 17.28
N GLY A 273 -11.44 5.74 16.56
CA GLY A 273 -12.84 6.09 16.34
C GLY A 273 -13.43 5.55 15.04
N LEU A 274 -14.68 5.95 14.79
CA LEU A 274 -15.43 5.58 13.61
C LEU A 274 -15.20 6.60 12.48
N TYR A 275 -14.80 6.11 11.32
CA TYR A 275 -14.56 6.86 10.10
C TYR A 275 -15.53 6.39 9.01
N ILE A 276 -16.21 7.31 8.33
CA ILE A 276 -17.17 6.97 7.28
C ILE A 276 -16.60 7.40 5.94
N ALA A 277 -16.39 6.43 5.05
CA ALA A 277 -16.05 6.75 3.67
C ALA A 277 -17.27 7.26 2.93
N SER A 278 -17.12 8.41 2.31
CA SER A 278 -17.89 8.74 1.12
C SER A 278 -16.90 8.94 -0.01
N TYR A 279 -17.14 8.27 -1.14
CA TYR A 279 -16.37 8.49 -2.37
C TYR A 279 -16.79 9.80 -3.05
N ASP A 280 -18.02 10.27 -2.79
CA ASP A 280 -18.66 11.39 -3.47
C ASP A 280 -18.61 12.72 -2.69
N GLU A 281 -18.23 12.68 -1.41
CA GLU A 281 -18.13 13.86 -0.54
C GLU A 281 -16.80 13.90 0.21
N PRO A 282 -16.25 15.09 0.53
CA PRO A 282 -15.14 15.19 1.46
C PRO A 282 -15.57 14.56 2.80
N TRP A 283 -14.84 13.52 3.19
CA TRP A 283 -15.05 12.74 4.40
C TRP A 283 -15.24 13.64 5.63
N GLN A 284 -16.24 13.32 6.44
CA GLN A 284 -16.54 14.07 7.67
C GLN A 284 -16.12 13.25 8.90
N VAL A 285 -15.50 13.92 9.86
CA VAL A 285 -15.36 13.38 11.22
C VAL A 285 -16.69 13.59 11.94
N PRO A 286 -17.33 12.55 12.49
CA PRO A 286 -18.52 12.71 13.32
C PRO A 286 -18.24 13.67 14.49
N ASP A 287 -19.14 14.64 14.72
CA ASP A 287 -18.97 15.74 15.70
C ASP A 287 -18.75 15.26 17.15
N ASP A 288 -19.05 14.00 17.43
CA ASP A 288 -18.95 13.30 18.69
C ASP A 288 -17.51 13.00 19.15
N ASN A 289 -16.51 13.11 18.27
CA ASN A 289 -15.08 12.98 18.61
C ASN A 289 -14.41 14.30 19.05
N LYS A 290 -15.15 15.41 19.15
CA LYS A 290 -14.67 16.67 19.73
C LYS A 290 -15.01 16.76 21.23
N LYS A 291 -14.40 15.92 22.05
CA LYS A 291 -14.44 16.07 23.52
C LYS A 291 -13.05 15.99 24.13
#